data_AF-A0A2V6S4X5-F1
#
_entry.id   AF-A0A2V6S4X5-F1
#
_cell.length_a   1.000
_cell.length_b   1.000
_cell.length_c   1.000
_cell.angle_alpha   90.00
_cell.angle_beta   90.00
_cell.angle_gamma   90.00
#
_symmetry.space_group_name_H-M   'P 1'
#
loop_
_entity.id
_entity.type
_entity.pdbx_description
1 polymer ?
#
loop_
_entity_poly.entity_id
_entity_poly.type
_entity_poly.pdbx_seq_one_letter_code
_entity_poly.pdbx_strand_id
1 'polypeptide(L)'
;MTLLLDGVREAIGLLVGGDGEIWSILWLSLQVSGSATLISLLLGVPAGTALALTRFPGRGLVVSAVNSGMGLPPVVVGLFVTILLWRSGPLGALEILYTPAAIVVAQAVI
;
A
#
# COMPACT_ATOMS: atom_id res chain seq x y z
N MET A 1 31.07 -9.32 8.23
CA MET A 1 31.25 -8.64 6.93
C MET A 1 31.13 -9.61 5.75
N THR A 2 31.71 -10.81 5.85
CA THR A 2 31.57 -11.88 4.82
C THR A 2 30.13 -12.31 4.57
N LEU A 3 29.34 -12.59 5.61
CA LEU A 3 27.92 -12.97 5.49
C LEU A 3 27.06 -12.01 4.66
N LEU A 4 27.27 -10.70 4.79
CA LEU A 4 26.51 -9.70 4.01
C LEU A 4 26.93 -9.70 2.54
N LEU A 5 28.24 -9.85 2.28
CA LEU A 5 28.77 -9.90 0.92
C LEU A 5 28.35 -11.18 0.19
N ASP A 6 28.34 -12.30 0.91
CA ASP A 6 27.90 -13.59 0.38
C ASP A 6 26.40 -13.56 0.05
N GLY A 7 25.57 -13.03 0.96
CA GLY A 7 24.14 -12.86 0.72
C GLY A 7 23.83 -11.92 -0.46
N VAL A 8 24.55 -10.81 -0.62
CA VAL A 8 24.40 -9.91 -1.77
C VAL A 8 24.82 -10.60 -3.07
N ARG A 9 25.93 -11.34 -3.06
CA ARG A 9 26.40 -12.09 -4.24
C ARG A 9 25.40 -13.15 -4.67
N GLU A 10 24.80 -13.86 -3.71
CA GLU A 10 23.79 -14.87 -3.96
C GLU A 10 22.50 -14.24 -4.49
N ALA A 11 22.04 -13.12 -3.91
CA ALA A 11 20.89 -12.38 -4.42
C ALA A 11 21.09 -11.89 -5.87
N ILE A 12 22.27 -11.35 -6.20
CA ILE A 12 22.61 -10.96 -7.58
C ILE A 12 22.64 -12.20 -8.49
N GLY A 13 23.22 -13.31 -8.01
CA GLY A 13 23.24 -14.59 -8.73
C GLY A 13 21.83 -15.11 -9.06
N LEU A 14 20.91 -15.01 -8.11
CA LEU A 14 19.50 -15.39 -8.27
C LEU A 14 18.77 -14.49 -9.28
N LEU A 15 19.01 -13.18 -9.23
CA LEU A 15 18.41 -12.21 -10.18
C LEU A 15 18.93 -12.40 -11.60
N VAL A 16 20.25 -12.55 -11.77
CA VAL A 16 20.90 -12.72 -13.08
C VAL A 16 20.70 -14.13 -13.63
N GLY A 17 20.61 -15.13 -12.75
CA GLY A 17 20.34 -16.53 -13.09
C GLY A 17 18.94 -16.75 -13.69
N GLY A 18 18.06 -15.74 -13.64
CA GLY A 18 16.76 -15.80 -14.29
C GLY A 18 15.77 -16.71 -13.58
N ASP A 19 15.86 -16.82 -12.25
CA ASP A 19 14.90 -17.60 -11.46
C ASP A 19 13.47 -17.08 -11.71
N GLY A 20 12.64 -17.92 -12.33
CA GLY A 20 11.30 -17.53 -12.76
C GLY A 20 10.37 -17.18 -11.59
N GLU A 21 10.58 -17.80 -10.42
CA GLU A 21 9.79 -17.51 -9.22
C GLU A 21 10.14 -16.12 -8.69
N ILE A 22 11.44 -15.82 -8.55
CA ILE A 22 11.90 -14.52 -8.05
C ILE A 22 11.47 -13.39 -8.97
N TRP A 23 11.59 -13.57 -10.29
CA TRP A 23 11.13 -12.58 -11.26
C TRP A 23 9.61 -12.37 -11.20
N SER A 24 8.84 -13.43 -10.97
CA SER A 24 7.38 -13.32 -10.80
C SER A 24 7.00 -12.52 -9.55
N ILE A 25 7.67 -12.77 -8.42
CA ILE A 25 7.46 -12.05 -7.15
C ILE A 25 7.87 -10.59 -7.29
N LEU A 26 9.00 -10.32 -7.95
CA LEU A 26 9.50 -8.97 -8.22
C LEU A 26 8.50 -8.17 -9.06
N TRP A 27 8.01 -8.76 -10.15
CA TRP A 27 7.04 -8.08 -11.02
C TRP A 27 5.71 -7.85 -10.32
N LEU A 28 5.20 -8.83 -9.57
CA LEU A 28 3.99 -8.68 -8.78
C LEU A 28 4.14 -7.56 -7.74
N SER A 29 5.26 -7.53 -7.01
CA SER A 29 5.54 -6.52 -5.99
C SER A 29 5.61 -5.11 -6.58
N LEU A 30 6.26 -4.96 -7.74
CA LEU A 30 6.34 -3.71 -8.48
C LEU A 30 4.95 -3.27 -8.99
N GLN A 31 4.17 -4.19 -9.55
CA GLN A 31 2.83 -3.89 -10.05
C GLN A 31 1.91 -3.43 -8.92
N VAL A 32 1.90 -4.14 -7.79
CA VAL A 32 1.05 -3.81 -6.65
C VAL A 32 1.50 -2.50 -6.02
N SER A 33 2.77 -2.35 -5.67
CA SER A 33 3.26 -1.12 -5.01
C SER A 33 3.17 0.10 -5.94
N GLY A 34 3.47 -0.07 -7.22
CA GLY A 34 3.38 1.00 -8.21
C GLY A 34 1.95 1.45 -8.46
N SER A 35 1.01 0.52 -8.58
CA SER A 35 -0.41 0.86 -8.74
C SER A 35 -1.00 1.51 -7.48
N ALA A 36 -0.67 1.00 -6.29
CA ALA A 36 -1.06 1.62 -5.02
C ALA A 36 -0.54 3.06 -4.92
N THR A 37 0.76 3.26 -5.18
CA THR A 37 1.39 4.60 -5.19
C THR A 37 0.69 5.54 -6.17
N LEU A 38 0.38 5.07 -7.38
CA LEU A 38 -0.30 5.89 -8.38
C LEU A 38 -1.70 6.30 -7.93
N ILE A 39 -2.46 5.38 -7.34
CA ILE A 39 -3.79 5.66 -6.77
C ILE A 39 -3.67 6.69 -5.63
N SER A 40 -2.73 6.51 -4.71
CA SER A 40 -2.50 7.44 -3.60
C SER A 40 -2.07 8.82 -4.08
N LEU A 41 -1.27 8.92 -5.15
CA LEU A 41 -0.93 10.22 -5.75
C LEU A 41 -2.16 10.87 -6.38
N LEU A 42 -2.93 10.12 -7.17
CA LEU A 42 -4.12 10.63 -7.86
C LEU A 42 -5.22 11.11 -6.90
N LEU A 43 -5.35 10.50 -5.73
CA LEU A 43 -6.35 10.88 -4.73
C LEU A 43 -5.77 11.86 -3.69
N GLY A 44 -4.59 11.56 -3.17
CA GLY A 44 -3.94 12.29 -2.08
C GLY A 44 -3.43 13.66 -2.49
N VAL A 45 -2.85 13.82 -3.69
CA VAL A 45 -2.36 15.13 -4.15
C VAL A 45 -3.51 16.13 -4.34
N PRO A 46 -4.60 15.82 -5.06
CA PRO A 46 -5.71 16.76 -5.19
C PRO A 46 -6.41 17.03 -3.86
N ALA A 47 -6.65 16.00 -3.03
CA ALA A 47 -7.30 16.17 -1.74
C ALA A 47 -6.45 17.02 -0.78
N GLY A 48 -5.13 16.75 -0.72
CA GLY A 48 -4.18 17.52 0.07
C GLY A 48 -4.05 18.95 -0.42
N THR A 49 -4.02 19.17 -1.74
CA THR A 49 -3.99 20.51 -2.34
C THR A 49 -5.27 21.29 -2.03
N ALA A 50 -6.44 20.65 -2.16
CA ALA A 50 -7.71 21.26 -1.79
C ALA A 50 -7.73 21.63 -0.30
N LEU A 51 -7.28 20.76 0.59
CA LEU A 51 -7.22 21.03 2.03
C LEU A 51 -6.20 22.14 2.38
N ALA A 52 -5.12 22.25 1.62
CA ALA A 52 -4.10 23.27 1.78
C ALA A 52 -4.61 24.66 1.34
N LEU A 53 -5.29 24.74 0.20
CA LEU A 53 -5.66 26.00 -0.45
C LEU A 53 -7.04 26.53 -0.03
N THR A 54 -7.97 25.66 0.36
CA THR A 54 -9.33 26.08 0.75
C THR A 54 -9.40 26.46 2.24
N ARG A 55 -10.26 27.44 2.56
CA ARG A 55 -10.59 27.84 3.93
C ARG A 55 -12.08 27.63 4.15
N PHE A 56 -12.42 26.68 5.02
CA PHE A 56 -13.80 26.34 5.37
C PHE A 56 -13.92 26.11 6.89
N PRO A 57 -15.11 26.34 7.48
CA PRO A 57 -15.34 26.07 8.90
C PRO A 57 -15.14 24.58 9.19
N GLY A 58 -14.29 24.24 10.16
CA GLY A 58 -13.95 22.85 10.50
C GLY A 58 -12.65 22.31 9.88
N ARG A 59 -11.94 23.09 9.06
CA ARG A 59 -10.64 22.69 8.46
C ARG A 59 -9.64 22.14 9.46
N GLY A 60 -9.56 22.73 10.66
CA GLY A 60 -8.64 22.28 11.71
C GLY A 60 -8.88 20.84 12.14
N LEU A 61 -10.15 20.42 12.24
CA LEU A 61 -10.51 19.04 12.57
C LEU A 61 -10.10 18.07 11.46
N VAL A 62 -10.31 18.45 10.19
CA VAL A 62 -9.91 17.63 9.03
C VAL A 62 -8.40 17.47 8.98
N VAL A 63 -7.64 18.57 9.13
CA VAL A 63 -6.17 18.52 9.17
C VAL A 63 -5.68 17.67 10.34
N SER A 64 -6.30 17.80 11.52
CA SER A 64 -5.96 16.96 12.68
C SER A 64 -6.22 15.48 12.39
N ALA A 65 -7.36 15.13 11.79
CA ALA A 65 -7.70 13.75 11.46
C ALA A 65 -6.70 13.14 10.45
N VAL A 66 -6.32 13.89 9.42
CA VAL A 66 -5.31 13.46 8.43
C VAL A 66 -3.96 13.23 9.11
N ASN A 67 -3.50 14.17 9.95
CA ASN A 67 -2.23 14.03 10.67
C ASN A 67 -2.28 12.88 11.70
N SER A 68 -3.41 12.65 12.36
CA SER A 68 -3.60 11.49 13.24
C SER A 68 -3.52 10.18 12.46
N GLY A 69 -4.01 10.16 11.22
CA GLY A 69 -3.90 9.02 10.32
C GLY A 69 -2.45 8.58 10.06
N MET A 70 -1.51 9.53 9.99
CA MET A 70 -0.07 9.23 9.80
C MET A 70 0.55 8.45 10.97
N GLY A 71 -0.11 8.41 12.14
CA GLY A 71 0.33 7.64 13.29
C GLY A 71 -0.29 6.25 13.40
N LEU A 72 -1.17 5.86 12.47
CA LEU A 72 -1.83 4.55 12.51
C LEU A 72 -0.82 3.43 12.22
N PRO A 73 -0.79 2.34 13.02
CA PRO A 73 0.03 1.19 12.70
C PRO A 73 -0.42 0.55 11.38
N PRO A 74 0.49 0.19 10.47
CA PRO A 74 0.14 -0.42 9.17
C PRO A 74 -0.74 -1.68 9.33
N VAL A 75 -0.52 -2.44 10.39
CA VAL A 75 -1.31 -3.64 10.72
C VAL A 75 -2.77 -3.30 11.03
N VAL A 76 -3.04 -2.17 11.70
CA VAL A 76 -4.42 -1.72 12.01
C VAL A 76 -5.15 -1.37 10.73
N VAL A 77 -4.49 -0.66 9.81
CA VAL A 77 -5.05 -0.32 8.50
C VAL A 77 -5.35 -1.59 7.70
N GLY A 78 -4.41 -2.55 7.68
CA GLY A 78 -4.61 -3.83 7.02
C GLY A 78 -5.77 -4.66 7.59
N LEU A 79 -5.93 -4.69 8.91
CA LEU A 79 -7.07 -5.35 9.56
C LEU A 79 -8.40 -4.68 9.19
N PHE A 80 -8.44 -3.35 9.17
CA PHE A 80 -9.65 -2.62 8.80
C PHE A 80 -10.08 -2.96 7.36
N VAL A 81 -9.14 -2.93 6.42
CA VAL A 81 -9.39 -3.33 5.02
C VAL A 81 -9.82 -4.80 4.92
N THR A 82 -9.19 -5.68 5.70
CA THR A 82 -9.56 -7.11 5.75
C THR A 82 -10.99 -7.31 6.22
N ILE A 83 -11.41 -6.65 7.30
CA ILE A 83 -12.78 -6.72 7.83
C ILE A 83 -13.79 -6.21 6.80
N LEU A 84 -13.45 -5.16 6.06
CA LEU A 84 -14.30 -4.63 4.98
C LEU A 84 -14.48 -5.64 3.84
N LEU A 85 -13.39 -6.27 3.39
CA LEU A 85 -13.37 -7.20 2.25
C LEU A 85 -13.73 -8.64 2.61
N TRP A 86 -13.90 -8.94 3.90
CA TRP A 86 -14.30 -10.27 4.34
C TRP A 86 -15.67 -10.63 3.77
N ARG A 87 -15.95 -11.93 3.61
CA ARG A 87 -17.17 -12.42 2.96
C ARG A 87 -18.46 -11.95 3.63
N SER A 88 -18.44 -11.78 4.95
CA SER A 88 -19.55 -11.21 5.75
C SER A 88 -19.40 -9.70 5.99
N GLY A 89 -18.35 -9.09 5.45
CA GLY A 89 -18.05 -7.67 5.59
C GLY A 89 -18.82 -6.81 4.59
N PRO A 90 -18.84 -5.48 4.79
CA PRO A 90 -19.57 -4.53 3.94
C PRO A 90 -19.23 -4.60 2.44
N LEU A 91 -17.98 -4.92 2.10
CA LEU A 91 -17.48 -5.05 0.73
C LEU A 91 -17.22 -6.52 0.34
N GLY A 92 -17.77 -7.47 1.10
CA GLY A 92 -17.56 -8.91 0.89
C GLY A 92 -18.04 -9.43 -0.46
N ALA A 93 -19.02 -8.75 -1.07
CA ALA A 93 -19.51 -9.06 -2.41
C ALA A 93 -18.45 -8.91 -3.52
N LEU A 94 -17.33 -8.20 -3.25
CA LEU A 94 -16.22 -8.08 -4.20
C LEU A 94 -15.39 -9.36 -4.29
N GLU A 95 -15.38 -10.21 -3.25
CA GLU A 95 -14.62 -11.48 -3.18
C GLU A 95 -13.10 -11.35 -3.51
N ILE A 96 -12.52 -10.16 -3.30
CA ILE A 96 -11.11 -9.87 -3.66
C ILE A 96 -10.08 -10.08 -2.54
N LEU A 97 -10.48 -10.50 -1.33
CA LEU A 97 -9.64 -10.45 -0.11
C LEU A 97 -8.26 -11.12 -0.24
N TYR A 98 -8.15 -12.20 -1.02
CA TYR A 98 -6.90 -12.94 -1.22
C TYR A 98 -6.25 -12.69 -2.59
N THR A 99 -6.49 -11.51 -3.16
CA THR A 99 -5.99 -11.13 -4.49
C THR A 99 -5.03 -9.93 -4.41
N PRO A 100 -4.18 -9.72 -5.43
CA PRO A 100 -3.35 -8.52 -5.52
C PRO A 100 -4.15 -7.22 -5.44
N ALA A 101 -5.41 -7.21 -5.88
CA ALA A 101 -6.27 -6.03 -5.79
C ALA A 101 -6.53 -5.61 -4.34
N ALA A 102 -6.73 -6.57 -3.42
CA ALA A 102 -6.87 -6.25 -2.00
C ALA A 102 -5.56 -5.69 -1.40
N ILE A 103 -4.41 -6.20 -1.84
CA ILE A 103 -3.10 -5.70 -1.43
C ILE A 103 -2.92 -4.24 -1.88
N VAL A 104 -3.29 -3.93 -3.13
CA VAL A 104 -3.26 -2.56 -3.67
C VAL A 104 -4.16 -1.62 -2.87
N VAL A 105 -5.38 -2.04 -2.54
CA VAL A 105 -6.30 -1.23 -1.72
C VAL A 105 -5.71 -0.97 -0.34
N ALA A 106 -5.16 -1.99 0.32
CA ALA A 106 -4.54 -1.81 1.63
C ALA A 106 -3.32 -0.88 1.57
N GLN A 107 -2.42 -1.08 0.59
CA GLN A 107 -1.24 -0.24 0.42
C GLN A 107 -1.60 1.20 0.03
N ALA A 108 -2.67 1.43 -0.72
CA ALA A 108 -3.06 2.79 -1.13
C ALA A 108 -3.57 3.64 0.06
N VAL A 109 -4.05 2.99 1.12
CA VAL A 109 -4.57 3.65 2.33
C VAL A 109 -3.46 3.95 3.35
N ILE A 110 -2.34 3.20 3.30
CA ILE A 110 -1.16 3.38 4.16
C ILE A 110 -0.32 4.55 3.64
#